data_AF-A0A533XF86-F1
#
_entry.id   AF-A0A533XF86-F1
#
_cell.length_a   1.000
_cell.length_b   1.000
_cell.length_c   1.000
_cell.angle_alpha   90.00
_cell.angle_beta   90.00
_cell.angle_gamma   90.00
#
_symmetry.space_group_name_H-M   'P 1'
#
loop_
_entity.id
_entity.type
_entity.pdbx_description
1 polymer ?
#
loop_
_entity_poly.entity_id
_entity_poly.type
_entity_poly.pdbx_seq_one_letter_code
_entity_poly.pdbx_strand_id
1 'polypeptide(L)' 'MVEAARVAVNHDEKMRAFYARVKYRRGDQKAIVATASKMLKIIWFMLARREPYLSRNQRRYEEKLNTIE' A
#
# COMPACT_ATOMS: atom_id res chain seq x y z
N MET A 1 -9.70 11.23 -2.29
CA MET A 1 -8.51 10.43 -1.89
C MET A 1 -8.58 9.92 -0.45
N VAL A 2 -8.93 10.74 0.55
CA VAL A 2 -9.00 10.27 1.96
C VAL A 2 -10.03 9.15 2.15
N GLU A 3 -11.24 9.30 1.63
CA GLU A 3 -12.27 8.24 1.70
C GLU A 3 -11.85 6.96 0.98
N ALA A 4 -11.24 7.08 -0.20
CA ALA A 4 -10.66 5.92 -0.90
C ALA A 4 -9.56 5.24 -0.07
N ALA A 5 -8.76 6.00 0.68
CA ALA A 5 -7.77 5.44 1.59
C ALA A 5 -8.41 4.71 2.77
N ARG A 6 -9.58 5.16 3.27
CA ARG A 6 -10.30 4.44 4.35
C ARG A 6 -10.74 3.07 3.87
N VAL A 7 -11.31 3.01 2.66
CA VAL A 7 -11.69 1.74 2.01
C VAL A 7 -10.45 0.87 1.79
N ALA A 8 -9.38 1.43 1.19
CA ALA A 8 -8.17 0.68 0.90
C ALA A 8 -7.48 0.09 2.13
N VAL A 9 -7.50 0.79 3.28
CA VAL A 9 -6.96 0.26 4.55
C VAL A 9 -7.69 -1.00 5.03
N ASN A 10 -8.96 -1.16 4.67
CA ASN A 10 -9.73 -2.35 5.04
C ASN A 10 -9.53 -3.54 4.07
N HIS A 11 -9.24 -3.26 2.79
CA HIS A 11 -9.18 -4.28 1.74
C HIS A 11 -7.76 -4.63 1.28
N ASP A 12 -6.78 -3.74 1.44
CA ASP A 12 -5.38 -3.96 1.02
C ASP A 12 -4.47 -4.06 2.26
N GLU A 13 -3.82 -5.21 2.41
CA GLU A 13 -2.96 -5.49 3.56
C GLU A 13 -1.72 -4.56 3.64
N LYS A 14 -1.16 -4.14 2.50
CA LYS A 14 -0.01 -3.22 2.45
C LYS A 14 -0.41 -1.82 2.90
N MET A 15 -1.59 -1.36 2.52
CA MET A 15 -2.16 -0.09 3.00
C MET A 15 -2.51 -0.17 4.48
N ARG A 16 -3.11 -1.29 4.93
CA ARG A 16 -3.40 -1.55 6.34
C ARG A 16 -2.16 -1.50 7.22
N ALA A 17 -1.11 -2.22 6.84
CA ALA A 17 0.15 -2.27 7.59
C ALA A 17 0.83 -0.89 7.66
N PHE A 18 0.79 -0.12 6.57
CA PHE A 18 1.32 1.24 6.57
C PHE A 18 0.51 2.17 7.48
N TYR A 19 -0.83 2.15 7.35
CA TYR A 19 -1.74 2.94 8.18
C TYR A 19 -1.55 2.62 9.66
N ALA A 20 -1.54 1.34 10.06
CA ALA A 20 -1.36 0.93 11.46
C ALA A 20 -0.06 1.48 12.07
N ARG A 21 1.05 1.41 11.32
CA ARG A 21 2.36 1.93 11.77
C ARG A 21 2.38 3.45 11.94
N VAL A 22 1.64 4.18 11.12
CA VAL A 22 1.54 5.64 11.25
C VAL A 22 0.56 6.01 12.36
N LYS A 23 -0.58 5.30 12.46
CA LYS A 23 -1.60 5.49 13.49
C LYS A 23 -0.99 5.34 14.88
N TYR A 24 -0.21 4.29 15.10
CA TYR A 24 0.47 4.03 16.37
C TYR A 24 1.35 5.22 16.82
N ARG A 25 2.01 5.91 15.88
CA ARG A 25 2.95 7.01 16.20
C ARG A 25 2.33 8.40 16.20
N ARG A 26 1.24 8.62 15.45
CA ARG A 26 0.76 9.97 15.08
C ARG A 26 -0.75 10.14 15.18
N GLY A 27 -1.50 9.10 15.53
CA GLY A 27 -2.96 9.12 15.61
C GLY A 27 -3.66 8.92 14.25
N ASP A 28 -4.98 8.74 14.31
CA ASP A 28 -5.81 8.32 13.17
C ASP A 28 -5.81 9.31 12.01
N GLN A 29 -6.09 10.59 12.29
CA GLN A 29 -6.22 11.62 11.27
C GLN A 29 -4.94 11.78 10.44
N LYS A 30 -3.77 11.79 11.10
CA LYS A 30 -2.48 11.87 10.41
C LYS A 30 -2.18 10.60 9.63
N ALA A 31 -2.61 9.44 10.13
CA ALA A 31 -2.39 8.17 9.46
C ALA A 31 -3.18 8.05 8.16
N ILE A 32 -4.47 8.42 8.15
CA ILE A 32 -5.30 8.29 6.95
C ILE A 32 -4.85 9.24 5.83
N VAL A 33 -4.46 10.46 6.18
CA VAL A 33 -3.90 11.43 5.23
C VAL A 33 -2.57 10.93 4.66
N ALA A 34 -1.70 10.38 5.51
CA ALA A 34 -0.44 9.79 5.05
C ALA A 34 -0.67 8.62 4.08
N THR A 35 -1.67 7.77 4.34
CA THR A 35 -2.04 6.66 3.45
C THR A 35 -2.58 7.18 2.11
N ALA A 36 -3.44 8.19 2.12
CA ALA A 36 -3.94 8.82 0.89
C ALA A 36 -2.80 9.39 0.02
N SER A 37 -1.85 10.12 0.63
CA SER A 37 -0.67 10.64 -0.07
C SER A 37 0.21 9.52 -0.63
N LYS A 38 0.33 8.39 0.07
CA LYS A 38 1.07 7.22 -0.40
C LYS A 38 0.38 6.56 -1.60
N MET A 39 -0.94 6.38 -1.53
CA MET A 39 -1.74 5.85 -2.63
C MET A 39 -1.63 6.73 -3.88
N LEU A 40 -1.68 8.05 -3.71
CA LEU A 40 -1.55 8.98 -4.84
C LEU A 40 -0.20 8.82 -5.56
N LYS A 41 0.90 8.70 -4.80
CA LYS A 41 2.21 8.43 -5.40
C LYS A 41 2.24 7.12 -6.18
N ILE A 42 1.66 6.06 -5.62
CA ILE A 42 1.58 4.75 -6.28
C ILE A 42 0.82 4.86 -7.60
N ILE A 43 -0.37 5.47 -7.58
CA ILE A 43 -1.20 5.68 -8.78
C ILE A 43 -0.41 6.47 -9.83
N TRP A 44 0.27 7.55 -9.42
CA TRP A 44 1.09 8.33 -10.32
C TRP A 44 2.20 7.49 -10.97
N PHE A 45 2.94 6.68 -10.20
CA PHE A 45 3.98 5.81 -10.75
C PHE A 45 3.39 4.73 -11.68
N MET A 46 2.25 4.14 -11.35
CA MET A 46 1.56 3.17 -12.20
C MET A 46 1.20 3.79 -13.55
N LEU A 47 0.64 5.00 -13.55
CA LEU A 47 0.26 5.70 -14.77
C LEU A 47 1.48 6.17 -15.56
N ALA A 48 2.48 6.74 -14.89
CA ALA A 48 3.69 7.25 -15.52
C ALA A 48 4.54 6.15 -16.16
N ARG A 49 4.57 4.95 -15.57
CA ARG A 49 5.36 3.80 -16.05
C ARG A 49 4.54 2.76 -16.82
N ARG A 50 3.21 2.92 -16.88
CA ARG A 50 2.26 1.93 -17.40
C ARG A 50 2.42 0.55 -16.75
N GLU A 51 2.76 0.54 -15.46
CA GLU A 51 2.92 -0.68 -14.66
C GLU A 51 1.67 -0.91 -13.79
N PRO A 52 1.18 -2.16 -13.69
CA PRO A 52 0.07 -2.47 -12.81
C PRO A 52 0.44 -2.35 -11.33
N TYR A 53 -0.56 -2.18 -10.48
CA TYR A 53 -0.36 -2.17 -9.03
C TYR A 53 0.06 -3.56 -8.55
N LEU A 54 1.22 -3.66 -7.90
CA LEU A 54 1.67 -4.87 -7.24
C LEU A 54 1.54 -4.70 -5.72
N SER A 55 0.51 -5.34 -5.14
CA SER A 55 0.28 -5.36 -3.70
C SER A 55 1.43 -6.07 -2.96
N ARG A 56 1.98 -7.12 -3.58
CA ARG A 56 3.19 -7.83 -3.14
C ARG A 56 4.22 -7.79 -4.25
N ASN A 57 5.50 -7.80 -3.91
CA ASN A 57 6.57 -7.87 -4.90
C ASN A 57 6.57 -9.30 -5.47
N GLN A 58 5.78 -9.52 -6.54
CA GLN A 58 5.42 -10.83 -7.08
C GLN A 58 6.67 -11.66 -7.38
N ARG A 59 7.68 -11.05 -8.00
CA ARG A 59 9.01 -11.66 -8.22
C ARG A 59 9.64 -12.23 -6.96
N ARG A 60 9.65 -11.48 -5.86
CA ARG A 60 10.22 -11.95 -4.58
C ARG A 60 9.38 -13.03 -3.92
N TYR A 61 8.09 -13.09 -4.21
CA TYR A 61 7.22 -14.15 -3.72
C TYR A 61 7.46 -15.44 -4.50
N GLU A 62 7.55 -15.36 -5.82
CA GLU A 62 7.89 -16.47 -6.72
C GLU A 62 9.31 -16.99 -6.48
N GLU A 63 10.31 -16.11 -6.34
CA GLU A 63 11.68 -16.48 -6.00
C GLU A 63 11.75 -17.25 -4.66
N LYS A 64 10.93 -16.85 -3.67
CA LYS A 64 10.84 -17.58 -2.39
C LYS A 64 10.13 -18.92 -2.52
N LEU A 65 9.11 -19.03 -3.36
CA LEU A 65 8.37 -20.27 -3.58
C LEU A 65 9.29 -21.32 -4.23
N ASN A 66 10.05 -20.92 -5.25
CA ASN A 66 11.01 -21.77 -5.95
C ASN A 66 12.24 -22.17 -5.12
N THR A 67 12.45 -21.54 -3.95
CA THR A 67 13.53 -21.93 -3.01
C THR A 67 13.04 -22.98 -2.01
N ILE A 68 11.72 -23.18 -1.90
CA ILE A 68 11.09 -24.09 -0.94
C ILE A 68 10.67 -25.42 -1.62
N GLU A 69 10.41 -25.40 -2.93
CA GLU A 69 10.29 -26.58 -3.79
C GLU A 69 11.65 -27.20 -4.13
#